data_AF-A0A1Z9EUC0-F1
#
_entry.id   AF-A0A1Z9EUC0-F1
#
_cell.length_a   1.000
_cell.length_b   1.000
_cell.length_c   1.000
_cell.angle_alpha   90.00
_cell.angle_beta   90.00
_cell.angle_gamma   90.00
#
_symmetry.space_group_name_H-M   'P 1'
#
loop_
_entity.id
_entity.type
_entity.pdbx_description
1 polymer ?
#
loop_
_entity_poly.entity_id
_entity_poly.type
_entity_poly.pdbx_seq_one_letter_code
_entity_poly.pdbx_strand_id
1 'polypeptide(L)' 'RLGVSQEGLLQRDRLVFTSAVTNCAPVAIVCGGGYCNDLAMIAEIHAATMREAVKFEEQFAQISRK' A
#
# COMPACT_ATOMS: atom_id res chain seq x y z
N ARG A 1 15.11 -10.03 -10.76
CA ARG A 1 14.26 -9.53 -9.65
C ARG A 1 14.26 -8.01 -9.72
N LEU A 2 13.13 -7.36 -9.46
CA LEU A 2 13.04 -5.89 -9.47
C LEU A 2 13.75 -5.36 -8.22
N GLY A 3 14.80 -4.56 -8.40
CA GLY A 3 15.63 -4.02 -7.30
C GLY A 3 15.01 -2.82 -6.62
N VAL A 4 13.76 -2.93 -6.14
CA VAL A 4 13.03 -1.83 -5.52
C VAL A 4 13.37 -1.77 -4.02
N SER A 5 13.73 -0.59 -3.52
CA SER A 5 13.99 -0.36 -2.10
C SER A 5 12.69 -0.31 -1.29
N GLN A 6 12.79 -0.45 0.05
CA GLN A 6 11.63 -0.27 0.93
C GLN A 6 11.02 1.14 0.81
N GLU A 7 11.85 2.17 0.68
CA GLU A 7 11.38 3.53 0.42
C GLU A 7 10.63 3.62 -0.92
N GLY A 8 11.13 2.96 -1.97
CA GLY A 8 10.43 2.90 -3.26
C GLY A 8 9.08 2.19 -3.17
N LEU A 9 8.98 1.14 -2.34
CA LEU A 9 7.70 0.45 -2.09
C LEU A 9 6.71 1.36 -1.33
N LEU A 10 7.19 2.13 -0.35
CA LEU A 10 6.36 3.10 0.37
C LEU A 10 5.87 4.23 -0.55
N GLN A 11 6.73 4.72 -1.44
CA GLN A 11 6.36 5.72 -2.45
C GLN A 11 5.31 5.18 -3.42
N ARG A 12 5.44 3.92 -3.85
CA ARG A 12 4.41 3.23 -4.65
C ARG A 12 3.09 3.20 -3.89
N ASP A 13 3.09 2.80 -2.62
CA ASP A 13 1.86 2.68 -1.82
C ASP A 13 1.15 4.02 -1.70
N ARG A 14 1.88 5.10 -1.42
CA ARG A 14 1.33 6.47 -1.41
C ARG A 14 0.72 6.86 -2.74
N LEU A 15 1.41 6.58 -3.85
CA LEU A 15 0.91 6.90 -5.18
C LEU A 15 -0.40 6.16 -5.48
N VAL A 16 -0.45 4.87 -5.19
CA VAL A 16 -1.65 4.04 -5.39
C VAL A 16 -2.80 4.51 -4.53
N PHE A 17 -2.61 4.69 -3.22
CA PHE A 17 -3.68 5.09 -2.32
C PHE A 17 -4.17 6.51 -2.59
N THR A 18 -3.27 7.45 -2.90
CA THR A 18 -3.66 8.81 -3.31
C THR A 18 -4.54 8.75 -4.56
N SER A 19 -4.15 7.96 -5.56
CA SER A 19 -4.93 7.78 -6.78
C SER A 19 -6.31 7.16 -6.49
N ALA A 20 -6.35 6.12 -5.65
CA ALA A 20 -7.59 5.46 -5.28
C ALA A 20 -8.58 6.40 -4.57
N VAL A 21 -8.11 7.14 -3.56
CA VAL A 21 -8.91 8.15 -2.84
C VAL A 21 -9.38 9.23 -3.81
N THR A 22 -8.51 9.75 -4.66
CA THR A 22 -8.86 10.80 -5.64
C THR A 22 -9.99 10.36 -6.57
N ASN A 23 -10.07 9.07 -6.89
CA ASN A 23 -11.05 8.50 -7.80
C ASN A 23 -12.23 7.81 -7.08
N CYS A 24 -12.35 7.95 -5.75
CA CYS A 24 -13.34 7.24 -4.95
C CYS A 24 -13.35 5.71 -5.19
N ALA A 25 -12.19 5.12 -5.51
CA ALA A 25 -12.07 3.71 -5.85
C ALA A 25 -11.74 2.86 -4.60
N PRO A 26 -12.55 1.82 -4.28
CA PRO A 26 -12.22 0.90 -3.19
C PRO A 26 -10.99 0.04 -3.55
N VAL A 27 -10.16 -0.27 -2.55
CA VAL A 27 -8.92 -1.03 -2.72
C VAL A 27 -8.93 -2.31 -1.89
N ALA A 28 -8.52 -3.42 -2.51
CA ALA A 28 -8.19 -4.66 -1.84
C ALA A 28 -6.68 -4.92 -1.96
N ILE A 29 -6.03 -5.31 -0.85
CA ILE A 29 -4.58 -5.56 -0.80
C ILE A 29 -4.35 -7.07 -0.73
N VAL A 30 -3.45 -7.58 -1.56
CA VAL A 30 -3.05 -9.00 -1.59
C VAL A 30 -1.55 -9.12 -1.38
N CYS A 31 -1.13 -9.95 -0.43
CA CYS A 31 0.29 -10.22 -0.16
C CYS A 31 0.87 -11.14 -1.25
N GLY A 32 1.69 -10.57 -2.14
CA GLY A 32 2.45 -11.29 -3.15
C GLY A 32 3.93 -11.47 -2.81
N GLY A 33 4.64 -12.33 -3.54
CA GLY A 33 6.08 -12.52 -3.41
C GLY A 33 6.91 -11.74 -4.44
N GLY A 34 8.20 -12.06 -4.51
CA GLY A 34 9.10 -11.59 -5.58
C GLY A 34 10.09 -10.48 -5.19
N TYR A 35 10.03 -9.99 -3.96
CA TYR A 35 10.92 -8.95 -3.43
C TYR A 35 12.28 -9.50 -2.99
N CYS A 36 12.28 -10.51 -2.11
CA CYS A 36 13.49 -11.13 -1.57
C CYS A 36 13.21 -12.59 -1.14
N ASN A 37 14.20 -13.26 -0.51
CA ASN A 37 14.05 -14.60 0.08
C ASN A 37 13.86 -14.59 1.59
N ASP A 38 13.97 -13.42 2.23
CA ASP A 38 13.84 -13.27 3.67
C ASP A 38 12.37 -13.08 4.04
N LEU A 39 11.80 -14.05 4.75
CA LEU A 39 10.40 -14.03 5.18
C LEU A 39 10.08 -12.88 6.13
N ALA A 40 11.00 -12.52 7.03
CA ALA A 40 10.79 -11.42 7.95
C ALA A 40 10.72 -10.09 7.18
N MET A 41 11.59 -9.93 6.19
CA MET A 41 11.56 -8.76 5.31
C MET A 41 10.29 -8.71 4.44
N ILE A 42 9.83 -9.85 3.91
CA ILE A 42 8.56 -9.92 3.16
C ILE A 42 7.39 -9.52 4.06
N ALA A 43 7.32 -10.07 5.28
CA ALA A 43 6.28 -9.72 6.24
C ALA A 43 6.29 -8.21 6.57
N GLU A 44 7.48 -7.63 6.75
CA GLU A 44 7.62 -6.20 7.03
C GLU A 44 7.22 -5.32 5.85
N ILE A 45 7.54 -5.72 4.61
CA ILE A 45 7.08 -5.04 3.40
C ILE A 45 5.55 -5.01 3.36
N HIS A 46 4.88 -6.14 3.63
CA HIS A 46 3.42 -6.19 3.66
C HIS A 46 2.82 -5.37 4.80
N ALA A 47 3.40 -5.45 5.99
CA ALA A 47 2.96 -4.68 7.14
C ALA A 47 3.10 -3.17 6.90
N ALA A 48 4.17 -2.74 6.22
CA ALA A 48 4.36 -1.34 5.82
C ALA A 48 3.24 -0.86 4.89
N THR A 49 2.86 -1.66 3.88
CA THR A 49 1.72 -1.34 2.99
C THR A 49 0.42 -1.19 3.77
N MET A 50 0.13 -2.10 4.71
CA MET A 50 -1.10 -2.03 5.53
C MET A 50 -1.11 -0.79 6.43
N ARG A 51 0.02 -0.46 7.07
CA ARG A 51 0.14 0.75 7.91
C ARG A 51 -0.02 2.03 7.11
N GLU A 52 0.47 2.06 5.87
CA GLU A 52 0.25 3.21 5.00
C GLU A 52 -1.22 3.29 4.57
N ALA A 53 -1.86 2.17 4.24
CA ALA A 53 -3.28 2.13 3.84
C ALA A 53 -4.23 2.74 4.89
N VAL A 54 -3.99 2.46 6.18
CA VAL A 54 -4.80 3.00 7.29
C VAL A 54 -4.84 4.54 7.28
N LYS A 55 -3.76 5.20 6.83
CA LYS A 55 -3.71 6.68 6.78
C LYS A 55 -4.67 7.27 5.73
N PHE A 56 -5.09 6.47 4.74
CA PHE A 56 -6.01 6.89 3.68
C PHE A 56 -7.44 6.43 3.93
N GLU A 57 -7.67 5.52 4.88
CA GLU A 57 -8.99 4.94 5.19
C GLU A 57 -9.98 6.01 5.66
N GLU A 58 -9.56 6.91 6.55
CA GLU A 58 -10.40 8.03 7.02
C GLU A 58 -10.83 8.95 5.88
N GLN A 59 -9.90 9.27 4.96
CA GLN A 59 -10.18 10.11 3.80
C GLN A 59 -11.18 9.43 2.86
N PHE A 60 -10.97 8.15 2.58
CA PHE A 60 -11.87 7.35 1.76
C PHE A 60 -13.28 7.30 2.37
N ALA A 61 -13.38 7.05 3.68
CA ALA A 61 -14.67 7.01 4.37
C ALA A 61 -15.40 8.36 4.31
N GLN A 62 -14.69 9.48 4.36
CA GLN A 62 -15.29 10.81 4.24
C GLN A 62 -15.85 11.09 2.84
N ILE A 63 -15.12 10.70 1.78
CA ILE A 63 -15.56 10.94 0.40
C ILE A 63 -16.66 9.98 -0.04
N SER A 64 -16.66 8.72 0.42
CA SER A 64 -17.67 7.72 0.03
C SER A 64 -19.04 7.94 0.67
N ARG A 65 -19.14 8.82 1.68
CA ARG A 65 -20.41 9.19 2.33
C ARG A 65 -21.12 10.38 1.67
N LYS A 66 -20.46 11.08 0.75
CA LYS A 66 -21.05 12.17 -0.03
C LYS A 66 -21.76 11.63 -1.26
#